data_AF-A0A0W8CFR2-F1
#
_entry.id   AF-A0A0W8CFR2-F1
#
_cell.length_a   1.000
_cell.length_b   1.000
_cell.length_c   1.000
_cell.angle_alpha   90.00
_cell.angle_beta   90.00
_cell.angle_gamma   90.00
#
_symmetry.space_group_name_H-M   'P 1'
#
loop_
_entity.id
_entity.type
_entity.pdbx_description
1 polymer ?
#
loop_
_entity_poly.entity_id
_entity_poly.type
_entity_poly.pdbx_seq_one_letter_code
_entity_poly.pdbx_strand_id
1 'polypeptide(L)'
;MMDMQEIKERRPRLQRDVDDDDETKQTETDPMVANIPEPRRSQTEIWLRFVMDKIWSVAFFIVASLGIYEAGFVSDLLHAPHANRSFVHLGIFFGTLLGVFGCYIEVYRSMILGERVHYESAKTATHGMLVSMLASGFCLAVGMWPVWHWLTLPYLFMWSWGVVVQLLVILPSILQRVVFVVAYLWFMHSYLSKFL
;
A
#
# COMPACT_ATOMS: atom_id res chain seq x y z
N MET A 1 -24.88 34.59 -68.72
CA MET A 1 -23.97 34.00 -67.72
C MET A 1 -24.32 34.68 -66.40
N MET A 2 -25.27 34.18 -65.59
CA MET A 2 -25.21 32.97 -64.75
C MET A 2 -23.89 32.96 -63.94
N ASP A 3 -23.84 33.00 -62.62
CA ASP A 3 -24.74 32.42 -61.64
C ASP A 3 -24.73 33.17 -60.29
N MET A 4 -25.90 33.10 -59.66
CA MET A 4 -26.15 33.28 -58.23
C MET A 4 -25.41 32.15 -57.49
N GLN A 5 -24.55 32.47 -56.50
CA GLN A 5 -24.09 31.46 -55.55
C GLN A 5 -24.61 31.78 -54.15
N GLU A 6 -25.44 30.84 -53.71
CA GLU A 6 -26.23 30.81 -52.50
C GLU A 6 -25.36 30.76 -51.23
N ILE A 7 -25.79 31.54 -50.24
CA ILE A 7 -25.36 31.44 -48.86
C ILE A 7 -25.85 30.10 -48.30
N LYS A 8 -24.93 29.20 -47.94
CA LYS A 8 -25.24 27.93 -47.28
C LYS A 8 -24.74 27.96 -45.83
N GLU A 9 -25.65 28.24 -44.90
CA GLU A 9 -25.48 27.93 -43.48
C GLU A 9 -25.43 26.41 -43.24
N ARG A 10 -24.52 25.93 -42.37
CA ARG A 10 -24.77 24.80 -41.45
C ARG A 10 -23.66 24.61 -40.40
N ARG A 11 -24.03 24.92 -39.16
CA ARG A 11 -23.77 24.31 -37.83
C ARG A 11 -22.44 23.62 -37.45
N PRO A 12 -22.09 23.67 -36.14
CA PRO A 12 -20.80 23.25 -35.59
C PRO A 12 -20.67 21.73 -35.45
N ARG A 13 -19.45 21.23 -35.71
CA ARG A 13 -19.04 19.84 -35.46
C ARG A 13 -18.87 19.60 -33.96
N LEU A 14 -19.71 18.72 -33.42
CA LEU A 14 -19.45 17.97 -32.19
C LEU A 14 -18.35 16.93 -32.54
N GLN A 15 -17.15 17.10 -32.01
CA GLN A 15 -16.05 16.15 -32.16
C GLN A 15 -16.19 15.12 -31.03
N ARG A 16 -16.58 13.90 -31.40
CA ARG A 16 -16.73 12.72 -30.55
C ARG A 16 -15.54 11.82 -30.83
N ASP A 17 -14.84 11.43 -29.76
CA ASP A 17 -13.75 10.45 -29.71
C ASP A 17 -14.00 9.23 -30.59
N VAL A 18 -13.05 8.96 -31.50
CA VAL A 18 -12.55 7.63 -31.86
C VAL A 18 -11.13 7.82 -32.43
N ASP A 19 -10.11 7.44 -31.65
CA ASP A 19 -8.80 6.92 -32.11
C ASP A 19 -8.82 5.44 -31.65
N ASP A 20 -8.66 4.44 -32.52
CA ASP A 20 -7.39 3.94 -33.09
C ASP A 20 -6.33 3.73 -31.97
N ASP A 21 -5.62 2.62 -31.82
CA ASP A 21 -5.44 1.37 -32.54
C ASP A 21 -4.65 0.50 -31.52
N ASP A 22 -4.89 -0.81 -31.46
CA ASP A 22 -3.78 -1.75 -31.67
C ASP A 22 -4.29 -3.19 -31.77
N GLU A 23 -4.04 -3.72 -32.96
CA GLU A 23 -4.15 -5.10 -33.36
C GLU A 23 -3.26 -5.99 -32.48
N THR A 24 -3.76 -7.14 -32.05
CA THR A 24 -3.23 -8.47 -32.44
C THR A 24 -3.76 -9.55 -31.49
N LYS A 25 -4.69 -10.36 -32.02
CA LYS A 25 -4.71 -11.84 -31.96
C LYS A 25 -6.09 -12.32 -32.42
N GLN A 26 -6.35 -12.19 -33.71
CA GLN A 26 -7.27 -13.11 -34.38
C GLN A 26 -6.59 -14.48 -34.40
N THR A 27 -6.92 -15.26 -33.38
CA THR A 27 -6.69 -16.71 -33.44
C THR A 27 -7.88 -17.25 -34.22
N GLU A 28 -7.60 -17.71 -35.43
CA GLU A 28 -8.52 -18.43 -36.31
C GLU A 28 -9.17 -19.59 -35.52
N THR A 29 -10.39 -19.39 -35.05
CA THR A 29 -11.17 -20.44 -34.38
C THR A 29 -12.25 -20.96 -35.32
N ASP A 30 -12.01 -22.19 -35.77
CA ASP A 30 -12.91 -23.16 -36.38
C ASP A 30 -14.35 -23.07 -35.81
N PRO A 31 -15.41 -22.90 -36.65
CA PRO A 31 -16.77 -22.64 -36.19
C PRO A 31 -17.52 -23.86 -35.63
N MET A 32 -16.84 -24.99 -35.34
CA MET A 32 -17.49 -26.25 -34.94
C MET A 32 -17.30 -26.68 -33.48
N VAL A 33 -16.97 -25.77 -32.57
CA VAL A 33 -17.01 -26.06 -31.12
C VAL A 33 -18.27 -25.47 -30.52
N ALA A 34 -19.15 -26.36 -30.03
CA ALA A 34 -20.36 -26.02 -29.31
C ALA A 34 -20.07 -24.97 -28.23
N ASN A 35 -20.90 -23.93 -28.16
CA ASN A 35 -20.95 -22.98 -27.05
C ASN A 35 -21.22 -23.76 -25.75
N ILE A 36 -20.15 -24.13 -25.04
CA ILE A 36 -20.25 -24.57 -23.64
C ILE A 36 -20.60 -23.31 -22.86
N PRO A 37 -21.74 -23.25 -22.14
CA PRO A 37 -22.02 -22.14 -21.26
C PRO A 37 -20.88 -22.07 -20.24
N GLU A 38 -20.11 -20.97 -20.23
CA GLU A 38 -19.19 -20.71 -19.13
C GLU A 38 -19.99 -20.81 -17.82
N PRO A 39 -19.52 -21.58 -16.82
CA PRO A 39 -20.22 -21.65 -15.56
C PRO A 39 -20.22 -20.24 -14.99
N ARG A 40 -21.44 -19.69 -14.85
CA ARG A 40 -21.73 -18.44 -14.15
C ARG A 40 -21.24 -18.59 -12.71
N ARG A 41 -19.94 -18.37 -12.50
CA ARG A 41 -19.24 -18.44 -11.23
C ARG A 41 -20.02 -17.54 -10.29
N SER A 42 -20.71 -18.15 -9.35
CA SER A 42 -21.75 -17.45 -8.61
C SER A 42 -21.10 -16.30 -7.85
N GLN A 43 -21.69 -15.11 -7.92
CA GLN A 43 -21.24 -13.91 -7.19
C GLN A 43 -21.04 -14.22 -5.69
N THR A 44 -21.76 -15.20 -5.18
CA THR A 44 -21.65 -15.80 -3.85
C THR A 44 -20.30 -16.48 -3.58
N GLU A 45 -19.75 -17.24 -4.54
CA GLU A 45 -18.42 -17.86 -4.39
C GLU A 45 -17.30 -16.81 -4.33
N ILE A 46 -17.44 -15.72 -5.09
CA ILE A 46 -16.48 -14.60 -5.06
C ILE A 46 -16.58 -13.85 -3.73
N TRP A 47 -17.80 -13.63 -3.24
CA TRP A 47 -18.03 -13.00 -1.94
C TRP A 47 -17.53 -13.86 -0.78
N LEU A 48 -17.77 -15.17 -0.80
CA LEU A 48 -17.28 -16.11 0.20
C LEU A 48 -15.75 -16.18 0.22
N ARG A 49 -15.10 -16.18 -0.95
CA ARG A 49 -13.63 -16.09 -1.03
C ARG A 49 -13.12 -14.80 -0.43
N PHE A 50 -13.71 -13.66 -0.78
CA PHE A 50 -13.32 -12.37 -0.22
C PHE A 50 -13.50 -12.30 1.31
N VAL A 51 -14.61 -12.82 1.82
CA VAL A 51 -14.89 -12.88 3.26
C VAL A 51 -13.90 -13.82 3.96
N MET A 52 -13.64 -15.00 3.38
CA MET A 52 -12.70 -15.97 3.95
C MET A 52 -11.27 -15.44 3.96
N ASP A 53 -10.82 -14.79 2.89
CA ASP A 53 -9.51 -14.13 2.81
C ASP A 53 -9.38 -13.02 3.87
N LYS A 54 -10.45 -12.26 4.10
CA LYS A 54 -10.48 -11.21 5.13
C LYS A 54 -10.49 -11.78 6.55
N ILE A 55 -11.20 -12.89 6.80
CA ILE A 55 -11.20 -13.58 8.11
C ILE A 55 -9.80 -14.10 8.43
N TRP A 56 -9.11 -14.70 7.46
CA TRP A 56 -7.73 -15.14 7.66
C TRP A 56 -6.80 -13.97 7.96
N SER A 57 -6.92 -12.86 7.22
CA SER A 57 -6.16 -11.63 7.49
C SER A 57 -6.38 -11.12 8.92
N VAL A 58 -7.64 -11.10 9.38
CA VAL A 58 -7.98 -10.70 10.77
C VAL A 58 -7.40 -11.68 11.79
N ALA A 59 -7.48 -12.99 11.55
CA ALA A 59 -6.90 -13.99 12.44
C ALA A 59 -5.37 -13.83 12.55
N PHE A 60 -4.67 -13.64 11.42
CA PHE A 60 -3.24 -13.36 11.41
C PHE A 60 -2.90 -12.06 12.15
N PHE A 61 -3.69 -11.01 11.94
CA PHE A 61 -3.51 -9.73 12.62
C PHE A 61 -3.64 -9.87 14.14
N ILE A 62 -4.65 -10.59 14.62
CA ILE A 62 -4.88 -10.81 16.06
C ILE A 62 -3.72 -11.62 16.66
N VAL A 63 -3.35 -12.72 16.03
CA VAL A 63 -2.26 -13.59 16.52
C VAL A 63 -0.92 -12.85 16.53
N ALA A 64 -0.61 -12.09 15.48
CA ALA A 64 0.61 -11.29 15.42
C ALA A 64 0.60 -10.18 16.47
N SER A 65 -0.52 -9.47 16.64
CA SER A 65 -0.65 -8.42 17.64
C SER A 65 -0.47 -8.96 19.06
N LEU A 66 -1.05 -10.13 19.35
CA LEU A 66 -0.90 -10.80 20.64
C LEU A 66 0.55 -11.27 20.86
N GLY A 67 1.19 -11.86 19.83
CA GLY A 67 2.59 -12.26 19.90
C GLY A 67 3.54 -11.08 20.15
N ILE A 68 3.29 -9.93 19.52
CA ILE A 68 4.08 -8.71 19.71
C ILE A 68 3.86 -8.10 21.10
N TYR A 69 2.63 -8.16 21.59
CA TYR A 69 2.28 -7.71 22.94
C TYR A 69 2.97 -8.55 24.02
N GLU A 70 2.84 -9.88 23.94
CA GLU A 70 3.49 -10.83 24.86
C GLU A 70 5.01 -10.73 24.81
N ALA A 71 5.59 -10.53 23.61
CA ALA A 71 7.02 -10.32 23.45
C ALA A 71 7.51 -8.96 23.99
N GLY A 72 6.62 -8.09 24.45
CA GLY A 72 6.99 -6.75 24.91
C GLY A 72 7.67 -5.91 23.83
N PHE A 73 7.41 -6.18 22.55
CA PHE A 73 8.20 -5.68 21.42
C PHE A 73 8.42 -4.17 21.45
N VAL A 74 7.35 -3.40 21.65
CA VAL A 74 7.42 -1.93 21.70
C VAL A 74 8.18 -1.46 22.94
N SER A 75 7.98 -2.13 24.07
CA SER A 75 8.70 -1.85 25.31
C SER A 75 10.20 -2.07 25.12
N ASP A 76 10.60 -3.21 24.57
CA ASP A 76 11.99 -3.57 24.32
C ASP A 76 12.64 -2.64 23.28
N LEU A 77 11.95 -2.41 22.16
CA LEU A 77 12.41 -1.49 21.11
C LEU A 77 12.73 -0.11 21.70
N LEU A 78 11.88 0.37 22.60
CA LEU A 78 12.03 1.66 23.25
C LEU A 78 13.03 1.62 24.41
N HIS A 79 13.06 0.58 25.25
CA HIS A 79 13.68 0.60 26.59
C HIS A 79 14.86 -0.36 26.80
N ALA A 80 15.05 -1.38 25.96
CA ALA A 80 16.10 -2.39 26.17
C ALA A 80 17.52 -1.77 26.31
N PRO A 81 18.19 -1.89 27.47
CA PRO A 81 19.47 -1.22 27.71
C PRO A 81 20.60 -1.76 26.82
N HIS A 82 20.47 -3.00 26.35
CA HIS A 82 21.46 -3.69 25.53
C HIS A 82 21.31 -3.42 24.02
N ALA A 83 20.28 -2.69 23.60
CA ALA A 83 20.09 -2.36 22.19
C ALA A 83 21.16 -1.37 21.71
N ASN A 84 21.63 -1.53 20.47
CA ASN A 84 22.50 -0.54 19.86
C ASN A 84 21.68 0.69 19.45
N ARG A 85 21.64 1.68 20.35
CA ARG A 85 20.74 2.83 20.25
C ARG A 85 20.94 3.66 19.00
N SER A 86 22.17 3.84 18.53
CA SER A 86 22.44 4.56 17.28
C SER A 86 21.71 3.94 16.08
N PHE A 87 21.75 2.61 15.95
CA PHE A 87 21.06 1.91 14.87
C PHE A 87 19.54 1.89 15.07
N VAL A 88 19.05 1.79 16.32
CA VAL A 88 17.61 1.91 16.60
C VAL A 88 17.09 3.31 16.21
N HIS A 89 17.80 4.38 16.58
CA HIS A 89 17.45 5.75 16.20
C HIS A 89 17.46 5.94 14.68
N LEU A 90 18.46 5.38 14.00
CA LEU A 90 18.53 5.42 12.54
C LEU A 90 17.38 4.64 11.89
N GLY A 91 17.00 3.50 12.47
CA GLY A 91 15.84 2.71 12.05
C GLY A 91 14.52 3.47 12.20
N ILE A 92 14.34 4.17 13.32
CA ILE A 92 13.19 5.05 13.57
C ILE A 92 13.20 6.23 12.58
N PHE A 93 14.35 6.85 12.34
CA PHE A 93 14.48 7.94 11.37
C PHE A 93 14.06 7.52 9.95
N PHE A 94 14.55 6.37 9.47
CA PHE A 94 14.12 5.84 8.17
C PHE A 94 12.64 5.41 8.17
N GLY A 95 12.12 4.91 9.30
CA GLY A 95 10.68 4.64 9.47
C GLY A 95 9.83 5.92 9.40
N THR A 96 10.33 7.04 9.93
CA THR A 96 9.69 8.35 9.78
C THR A 96 9.71 8.81 8.33
N LEU A 97 10.85 8.68 7.63
CA LEU A 97 10.94 9.00 6.20
C LEU A 97 9.96 8.17 5.38
N LEU A 98 9.80 6.88 5.70
CA LEU A 98 8.80 6.01 5.09
C LEU A 98 7.38 6.59 5.25
N GLY A 99 7.02 7.00 6.46
CA GLY A 99 5.74 7.65 6.74
C GLY A 99 5.56 8.98 5.99
N VAL A 100 6.62 9.78 5.86
CA VAL A 100 6.62 11.04 5.11
C VAL A 100 6.40 10.78 3.61
N PHE A 101 7.09 9.81 3.01
CA PHE A 101 6.87 9.41 1.61
C PHE A 101 5.46 8.87 1.39
N GLY A 102 4.95 8.05 2.31
CA GLY A 102 3.56 7.56 2.26
C GLY A 102 2.55 8.71 2.32
N CYS A 103 2.72 9.64 3.27
CA CYS A 103 1.88 10.82 3.40
C CYS A 103 1.93 11.72 2.15
N TYR A 104 3.12 11.91 1.56
CA TYR A 104 3.27 12.68 0.32
C TYR A 104 2.47 12.05 -0.84
N ILE A 105 2.53 10.73 -1.03
CA ILE A 105 1.77 10.07 -2.09
C ILE A 105 0.26 10.12 -1.80
N GLU A 106 -0.15 9.84 -0.56
CA GLU A 106 -1.56 9.69 -0.22
C GLU A 106 -2.32 11.00 0.01
N VAL A 107 -1.70 11.99 0.64
CA VAL A 107 -2.33 13.27 0.97
C VAL A 107 -2.06 14.27 -0.15
N TYR A 108 -0.81 14.48 -0.52
CA TYR A 108 -0.48 15.50 -1.51
C TYR A 108 -0.90 15.08 -2.92
N ARG A 109 -0.48 13.91 -3.40
CA ARG A 109 -0.83 13.50 -4.77
C ARG A 109 -2.27 13.04 -4.93
N SER A 110 -2.77 12.21 -4.03
CA SER A 110 -4.13 11.66 -4.18
C SER A 110 -5.23 12.62 -3.71
N MET A 111 -5.04 13.40 -2.63
CA MET A 111 -6.11 14.24 -2.07
C MET A 111 -6.02 15.71 -2.52
N ILE A 112 -4.81 16.30 -2.57
CA ILE A 112 -4.64 17.71 -2.93
C ILE A 112 -4.60 17.90 -4.46
N LEU A 113 -3.87 17.04 -5.18
CA LEU A 113 -3.82 17.12 -6.65
C LEU A 113 -4.99 16.39 -7.34
N GLY A 114 -5.70 15.51 -6.63
CA GLY A 114 -6.81 14.73 -7.19
C GLY A 114 -6.38 13.75 -8.29
N GLU A 115 -5.08 13.50 -8.44
CA GLU A 115 -4.55 12.59 -9.46
C GLU A 115 -4.82 11.13 -9.08
N ARG A 116 -5.25 10.34 -10.06
CA ARG A 116 -5.18 8.87 -9.98
C ARG A 116 -3.70 8.51 -9.97
N VAL A 117 -3.12 8.24 -8.80
CA VAL A 117 -1.69 7.92 -8.63
C VAL A 117 -1.30 6.75 -9.54
N HIS A 118 -0.73 7.06 -10.71
CA HIS A 118 -0.11 6.08 -11.59
C HIS A 118 1.37 5.95 -11.24
N TYR A 119 1.88 4.72 -11.30
CA TYR A 119 3.26 4.39 -10.92
C TYR A 119 4.30 5.28 -11.61
N GLU A 120 4.10 5.61 -12.89
CA GLU A 120 5.01 6.47 -13.66
C GLU A 120 5.17 7.85 -13.05
N SER A 121 4.08 8.43 -12.54
CA SER A 121 4.10 9.75 -11.92
C SER A 121 4.80 9.75 -10.57
N ALA A 122 4.74 8.64 -9.81
CA ALA A 122 5.17 8.55 -8.41
C ALA A 122 6.43 7.69 -8.20
N LYS A 123 7.12 7.31 -9.27
CA LYS A 123 8.26 6.36 -9.25
C LYS A 123 9.33 6.72 -8.23
N THR A 124 9.76 7.98 -8.17
CA THR A 124 10.80 8.40 -7.22
C THR A 124 10.36 8.28 -5.76
N ALA A 125 9.10 8.62 -5.48
CA ALA A 125 8.54 8.54 -4.13
C ALA A 125 8.35 7.08 -3.69
N THR A 126 7.90 6.20 -4.58
CA THR A 126 7.77 4.77 -4.28
C THR A 126 9.12 4.07 -4.10
N HIS A 127 10.15 4.44 -4.87
CA HIS A 127 11.51 3.98 -4.63
C HIS A 127 12.05 4.51 -3.30
N GLY A 128 11.83 5.79 -2.98
CA GLY A 128 12.19 6.37 -1.68
C GLY A 128 11.52 5.65 -0.51
N MET A 129 10.24 5.29 -0.67
CA MET A 129 9.49 4.48 0.28
C MET A 129 10.14 3.11 0.48
N LEU A 130 10.43 2.38 -0.60
CA LEU A 130 11.03 1.05 -0.54
C LEU A 130 12.44 1.07 0.06
N VAL A 131 13.27 2.04 -0.31
CA VAL A 131 14.61 2.22 0.26
C VAL A 131 14.52 2.55 1.75
N SER A 132 13.61 3.45 2.14
CA SER A 132 13.40 3.81 3.55
C SER A 132 12.91 2.61 4.37
N MET A 133 12.02 1.79 3.80
CA MET A 133 11.55 0.56 4.43
C MET A 133 12.69 -0.44 4.66
N LEU A 134 13.52 -0.70 3.64
CA LEU A 134 14.65 -1.62 3.74
C LEU A 134 15.72 -1.10 4.70
N ALA A 135 16.04 0.20 4.63
CA ALA A 135 17.01 0.84 5.52
C ALA A 135 16.52 0.81 6.98
N SER A 136 15.24 1.08 7.21
CA SER A 136 14.62 0.99 8.55
C SER A 136 14.70 -0.44 9.09
N GLY A 137 14.27 -1.43 8.29
CA GLY A 137 14.32 -2.84 8.68
C GLY A 137 15.73 -3.32 8.99
N PHE A 138 16.71 -2.98 8.15
CA PHE A 138 18.12 -3.34 8.38
C PHE A 138 18.68 -2.67 9.65
N CYS A 139 18.44 -1.38 9.85
CA CYS A 139 18.91 -0.67 11.03
C CYS A 139 18.27 -1.21 12.31
N LEU A 140 16.97 -1.53 12.28
CA LEU A 140 16.30 -2.16 13.42
C LEU A 140 16.81 -3.58 13.68
N ALA A 141 17.11 -4.35 12.63
CA ALA A 141 17.67 -5.69 12.78
C ALA A 141 19.03 -5.64 13.48
N VAL A 142 19.94 -4.77 13.02
CA VAL A 142 21.25 -4.58 13.66
C VAL A 142 21.11 -3.99 15.07
N GLY A 143 20.20 -3.03 15.25
CA GLY A 143 19.97 -2.34 16.52
C GLY A 143 19.44 -3.25 17.62
N MET A 144 18.52 -4.15 17.28
CA MET A 144 17.85 -5.06 18.22
C MET A 144 18.49 -6.45 18.30
N TRP A 145 19.42 -6.78 17.41
CA TRP A 145 20.19 -8.03 17.46
C TRP A 145 20.74 -8.39 18.84
N PRO A 146 21.40 -7.49 19.61
CA PRO A 146 21.91 -7.85 20.94
C PRO A 146 20.82 -8.13 21.98
N VAL A 147 19.56 -7.75 21.72
CA VAL A 147 18.44 -7.98 22.62
C VAL A 147 17.76 -9.31 22.28
N TRP A 148 17.28 -9.44 21.04
CA TRP A 148 16.45 -10.58 20.62
C TRP A 148 17.23 -11.67 19.88
N HIS A 149 18.48 -11.41 19.50
CA HIS A 149 19.33 -12.35 18.77
C HIS A 149 18.60 -12.87 17.52
N TRP A 150 18.53 -14.19 17.33
CA TRP A 150 17.83 -14.82 16.21
C TRP A 150 16.34 -14.48 16.14
N LEU A 151 15.69 -14.15 17.28
CA LEU A 151 14.27 -13.76 17.32
C LEU A 151 14.02 -12.36 16.75
N THR A 152 15.07 -11.57 16.52
CA THR A 152 14.95 -10.24 15.91
C THR A 152 14.26 -10.30 14.55
N LEU A 153 14.64 -11.25 13.70
CA LEU A 153 14.05 -11.41 12.37
C LEU A 153 12.58 -11.86 12.43
N PRO A 154 12.20 -12.91 13.18
CA PRO A 154 10.79 -13.24 13.42
C PRO A 154 9.96 -12.08 13.97
N TYR A 155 10.47 -11.31 14.93
CA TYR A 155 9.74 -10.18 15.49
C TYR A 155 9.55 -9.03 14.50
N LEU A 156 10.58 -8.67 13.74
CA LEU A 156 10.46 -7.66 12.68
C LEU A 156 9.54 -8.12 11.54
N PHE A 157 9.60 -9.41 11.19
CA PHE A 157 8.68 -10.00 10.21
C PHE A 157 7.24 -10.00 10.73
N MET A 158 7.02 -10.41 11.97
CA MET A 158 5.70 -10.41 12.62
C MET A 158 5.13 -8.99 12.72
N TRP A 159 5.96 -7.98 13.02
CA TRP A 159 5.53 -6.57 13.02
C TRP A 159 5.16 -6.08 11.63
N SER A 160 6.05 -6.24 10.65
CA SER A 160 5.83 -5.74 9.29
C SER A 160 4.71 -6.50 8.57
N TRP A 161 4.81 -7.81 8.47
CA TRP A 161 3.85 -8.64 7.74
C TRP A 161 2.61 -8.95 8.56
N GLY A 162 2.78 -9.33 9.83
CA GLY A 162 1.68 -9.77 10.68
C GLY A 162 0.78 -8.62 11.15
N VAL A 163 1.34 -7.44 11.41
CA VAL A 163 0.57 -6.27 11.87
C VAL A 163 0.38 -5.25 10.75
N VAL A 164 1.46 -4.67 10.23
CA VAL A 164 1.35 -3.52 9.30
C VAL A 164 0.66 -3.91 7.99
N VAL A 165 1.08 -4.99 7.33
CA VAL A 165 0.47 -5.44 6.06
C VAL A 165 -0.97 -5.90 6.27
N GLN A 166 -1.28 -6.64 7.34
CA GLN A 166 -2.67 -7.05 7.58
C GLN A 166 -3.58 -5.85 7.88
N LEU A 167 -3.09 -4.85 8.59
CA LEU A 167 -3.82 -3.60 8.83
C LEU A 167 -4.14 -2.87 7.52
N LEU A 168 -3.21 -2.90 6.55
CA LEU A 168 -3.41 -2.40 5.18
C LEU A 168 -4.40 -3.23 4.36
N VAL A 169 -4.58 -4.52 4.66
CA VAL A 169 -5.55 -5.38 3.96
C VAL A 169 -6.95 -5.24 4.54
N ILE A 170 -7.06 -5.12 5.87
CA ILE A 170 -8.35 -5.17 6.58
C ILE A 170 -9.10 -3.84 6.49
N LEU A 171 -8.37 -2.72 6.66
CA LEU A 171 -8.97 -1.40 6.82
C LEU A 171 -9.15 -0.66 5.49
N PRO A 172 -10.21 0.15 5.33
CA PRO A 172 -10.32 1.08 4.21
C PRO A 172 -9.30 2.22 4.35
N SER A 173 -8.92 2.85 3.22
CA SER A 173 -7.88 3.88 3.14
C SER A 173 -8.02 5.03 4.14
N ILE A 174 -9.26 5.49 4.39
CA ILE A 174 -9.51 6.55 5.37
C ILE A 174 -9.16 6.11 6.79
N LEU A 175 -9.57 4.89 7.19
CA LEU A 175 -9.23 4.37 8.52
C LEU A 175 -7.74 4.09 8.65
N GLN A 176 -7.11 3.55 7.60
CA GLN A 176 -5.66 3.32 7.60
C GLN A 176 -4.90 4.59 7.96
N ARG A 177 -5.24 5.71 7.31
CA ARG A 177 -4.62 7.02 7.59
C ARG A 177 -4.78 7.44 9.03
N VAL A 178 -6.01 7.40 9.55
CA VAL A 178 -6.28 7.79 10.94
C VAL A 178 -5.49 6.90 11.90
N VAL A 179 -5.54 5.58 11.70
CA VAL A 179 -4.85 4.61 12.57
C VAL A 179 -3.33 4.79 12.50
N PHE A 180 -2.74 4.93 11.32
CA PHE A 180 -1.29 5.14 11.18
C PHE A 180 -0.83 6.47 11.77
N VAL A 181 -1.58 7.56 11.57
CA VAL A 181 -1.26 8.87 12.16
C VAL A 181 -1.34 8.80 13.68
N VAL A 182 -2.41 8.25 14.24
CA VAL A 182 -2.57 8.11 15.70
C VAL A 182 -1.48 7.22 16.28
N ALA A 183 -1.21 6.07 15.66
CA ALA A 183 -0.17 5.14 16.10
C ALA A 183 1.23 5.78 16.03
N TYR A 184 1.53 6.53 14.97
CA TYR A 184 2.80 7.24 14.82
C TYR A 184 2.95 8.35 15.87
N LEU A 185 1.91 9.16 16.11
CA LEU A 185 1.94 10.21 17.13
C LEU A 185 2.14 9.63 18.52
N TRP A 186 1.42 8.54 18.85
CA TRP A 186 1.59 7.82 20.11
C TRP A 186 3.01 7.28 20.24
N PHE A 187 3.53 6.60 19.22
CA PHE A 187 4.89 6.05 19.22
C PHE A 187 5.95 7.14 19.40
N MET A 188 5.83 8.25 18.66
CA MET A 188 6.76 9.38 18.76
C MET A 188 6.68 10.08 20.11
N HIS A 189 5.49 10.24 20.68
CA HIS A 189 5.33 10.75 22.03
C HIS A 189 6.06 9.86 23.05
N SER A 190 5.81 8.54 23.01
CA SER A 190 6.50 7.58 23.88
C SER A 190 8.02 7.55 23.66
N TYR A 191 8.48 7.73 22.43
CA TYR A 191 9.90 7.77 22.10
C TYR A 191 10.58 9.07 22.57
N LEU A 192 9.97 10.23 22.32
CA LEU A 192 10.52 11.55 22.68
C LEU A 192 10.49 11.81 24.18
N SER A 193 9.49 11.27 24.89
CA SER A 193 9.42 11.33 26.36
C SER A 193 10.63 10.71 27.08
N LYS A 194 11.55 10.07 26.36
CA LYS A 194 12.83 9.57 26.89
C LYS A 194 13.96 10.61 26.91
N PHE A 195 13.86 11.64 26.08
CA PHE A 195 14.90 12.66 25.94
C PHE A 195 14.61 13.92 26.75
N LEU A 196 13.36 14.09 27.19
CA LEU A 196 12.90 15.13 28.11
C LEU A 196 12.97 14.63 29.54
#